data_AF-A0A8T1A8H0-F1
#
_entry.id   AF-A0A8T1A8H0-F1
#
_cell.length_a   1.000
_cell.length_b   1.000
_cell.length_c   1.000
_cell.angle_alpha   90.00
_cell.angle_beta   90.00
_cell.angle_gamma   90.00
#
_symmetry.space_group_name_H-M   'P 1'
#
loop_
_entity.id
_entity.type
_entity.pdbx_description
1 polymer ?
#
loop_
_entity_poly.entity_id
_entity_poly.type
_entity_poly.pdbx_seq_one_letter_code
_entity_poly.pdbx_strand_id
1 'polypeptide(L)'
;MITTDVRGIGNFYVTATDPAGPWSDPIRIPYGGIDPSLFFDDDGRVYVTAQQGADYDSHAIQYEIDIATGEALSEPQVVWHGDGGPWTEGPHLYKINGLYYMMSASGGTAKEHREIIGRSDRPYGPFERYPDPILTHRHLDHPIQYLGHADLVEDHNGDWWAVFLGVRLTADGYSVLGRETFLAPVVCNEGWPHIDNNEGLVSLDMKVQRLPVASPSLPESDTAIIVGREEFDGELGLQWMFVRNPTEGVCMLTEKPGYLTLYGQAGSLDDIGQITFVGRRQQHIHASFTTCLSFMPTADGEEAGLCVRRDEDAHYEIGIKRLKGRNVLFARLTVRGESNTVHESEIVTERLSLRIESTEKEYRLASSEDGQNWTVLGSGSAQAISPEDFVHKMCFTGAVVGLYATGNGQASSAPARFDWFEYSI
;
A
#
# COMPACT_ATOMS: atom_id res chain seq x y z
N MET A 1 -8.63 9.02 12.77
CA MET A 1 -7.80 7.87 12.38
C MET A 1 -7.00 7.43 13.59
N ILE A 2 -6.90 6.13 13.87
CA ILE A 2 -6.05 5.53 14.92
C ILE A 2 -5.10 4.53 14.27
N THR A 3 -3.83 4.49 14.67
CA THR A 3 -2.80 3.65 14.02
C THR A 3 -1.54 3.50 14.88
N THR A 4 -0.54 2.78 14.36
CA THR A 4 0.77 2.54 14.99
C THR A 4 1.91 3.03 14.09
N ASP A 5 2.74 3.92 14.60
CA ASP A 5 4.08 4.14 14.06
C ASP A 5 5.06 3.14 14.70
N VAL A 6 5.18 1.96 14.08
CA VAL A 6 5.93 0.81 14.61
C VAL A 6 7.41 1.12 14.86
N ARG A 7 7.99 2.07 14.12
CA ARG A 7 9.41 2.46 14.27
C ARG A 7 9.62 3.79 14.97
N GLY A 8 8.55 4.48 15.36
CA GLY A 8 8.62 5.79 15.99
C GLY A 8 7.79 5.88 17.25
N ILE A 9 6.72 6.67 17.22
CA ILE A 9 6.04 7.12 18.45
C ILE A 9 5.10 6.08 19.08
N GLY A 10 4.91 4.91 18.44
CA GLY A 10 4.00 3.86 18.87
C GLY A 10 2.55 4.14 18.46
N ASN A 11 1.59 3.74 19.29
CA ASN A 11 0.16 3.91 19.01
C ASN A 11 -0.29 5.36 19.23
N PHE A 12 -1.08 5.88 18.27
CA PHE A 12 -1.64 7.22 18.33
C PHE A 12 -2.92 7.33 17.49
N TYR A 13 -3.68 8.39 17.72
CA TYR A 13 -4.75 8.81 16.82
C TYR A 13 -4.64 10.29 16.48
N VAL A 14 -5.30 10.66 15.38
CA VAL A 14 -5.46 12.04 14.90
C VAL A 14 -6.92 12.31 14.60
N THR A 15 -7.31 13.58 14.73
CA THR A 15 -8.69 14.04 14.58
C THR A 15 -8.81 15.09 13.48
N ALA A 16 -9.97 15.15 12.83
CA ALA A 16 -10.32 16.18 11.87
C ALA A 16 -11.84 16.34 11.83
N THR A 17 -12.33 17.57 11.63
CA THR A 17 -13.76 17.82 11.38
C THR A 17 -14.13 17.63 9.91
N ASP A 18 -13.15 17.76 9.02
CA ASP A 18 -13.24 17.45 7.60
C ASP A 18 -12.23 16.32 7.30
N PRO A 19 -12.65 15.16 6.76
CA PRO A 19 -11.74 14.07 6.44
C PRO A 19 -10.67 14.45 5.40
N ALA A 20 -10.89 15.49 4.58
CA ALA A 20 -9.88 16.04 3.68
C ALA A 20 -8.73 16.77 4.41
N GLY A 21 -8.94 17.13 5.68
CA GLY A 21 -7.96 17.76 6.56
C GLY A 21 -8.18 19.28 6.78
N PRO A 22 -7.28 19.93 7.53
CA PRO A 22 -6.09 19.35 8.16
C PRO A 22 -6.44 18.40 9.32
N TRP A 23 -5.61 17.38 9.49
CA TRP A 23 -5.63 16.51 10.66
C TRP A 23 -4.81 17.12 11.80
N SER A 24 -5.17 16.80 13.04
CA SER A 24 -4.45 17.27 14.24
C SER A 24 -3.05 16.68 14.35
N ASP A 25 -2.25 17.25 15.25
CA ASP A 25 -1.07 16.57 15.79
C ASP A 25 -1.45 15.23 16.46
N PRO A 26 -0.52 14.25 16.52
CA PRO A 26 -0.81 12.92 17.05
C PRO A 26 -1.06 12.94 18.57
N ILE A 27 -2.16 12.31 18.98
CA ILE A 27 -2.48 12.06 20.38
C ILE A 27 -2.11 10.60 20.69
N ARG A 28 -1.12 10.42 21.56
CA ARG A 28 -0.56 9.09 21.87
C ARG A 28 -1.45 8.33 22.85
N ILE A 29 -1.49 7.01 22.71
CA ILE A 29 -2.15 6.11 23.66
C ILE A 29 -1.14 5.15 24.29
N PRO A 30 -1.31 4.78 25.57
CA PRO A 30 -0.21 4.22 26.36
C PRO A 30 0.02 2.70 26.21
N TYR A 31 -0.97 1.94 25.73
CA TYR A 31 -0.90 0.47 25.70
C TYR A 31 -1.17 -0.12 24.30
N GLY A 32 -0.71 -1.35 24.11
CA GLY A 32 -0.87 -2.14 22.87
C GLY A 32 0.45 -2.29 22.10
N GLY A 33 0.50 -3.35 21.28
CA GLY A 33 1.50 -3.58 20.26
C GLY A 33 1.11 -2.85 18.97
N ILE A 34 0.34 -3.51 18.10
CA ILE A 34 -0.14 -2.97 16.82
C ILE A 34 -1.67 -2.96 16.76
N ASP A 35 -2.19 -2.52 15.62
CA ASP A 35 -3.62 -2.55 15.25
C ASP A 35 -4.57 -1.99 16.32
N PRO A 36 -4.34 -0.76 16.82
CA PRO A 36 -5.27 -0.13 17.74
C PRO A 36 -6.57 0.27 17.02
N SER A 37 -7.70 0.02 17.67
CA SER A 37 -9.05 0.36 17.22
C SER A 37 -9.82 1.10 18.30
N LEU A 38 -10.79 1.93 17.89
CA LEU A 38 -11.64 2.70 18.80
C LEU A 38 -13.09 2.22 18.69
N PHE A 39 -13.74 2.06 19.84
CA PHE A 39 -15.18 1.85 19.92
C PHE A 39 -15.81 2.90 20.84
N PHE A 40 -16.81 3.61 20.33
CA PHE A 40 -17.58 4.63 21.04
C PHE A 40 -18.93 4.03 21.44
N ASP A 41 -19.17 3.87 22.73
CA ASP A 41 -20.38 3.23 23.24
C ASP A 41 -21.50 4.25 23.53
N ASP A 42 -22.73 3.75 23.63
CA ASP A 42 -23.95 4.53 23.88
C ASP A 42 -23.95 5.21 25.27
N ASP A 43 -23.13 4.72 26.20
CA ASP A 43 -22.99 5.28 27.55
C ASP A 43 -21.95 6.41 27.64
N GLY A 44 -21.34 6.78 26.51
CA GLY A 44 -20.34 7.83 26.40
C GLY A 44 -18.91 7.39 26.71
N ARG A 45 -18.67 6.11 27.01
CA ARG A 45 -17.31 5.56 27.15
C ARG A 45 -16.68 5.35 25.78
N VAL A 46 -15.35 5.46 25.75
CA VAL A 46 -14.53 5.18 24.58
C VAL A 46 -13.53 4.10 24.96
N TYR A 47 -13.54 3.02 24.19
CA TYR A 47 -12.66 1.88 24.37
C TYR A 47 -11.59 1.87 23.29
N VAL A 48 -10.35 1.61 23.70
CA VAL A 48 -9.29 1.17 22.80
C VAL A 48 -9.18 -0.34 22.89
N THR A 49 -9.18 -1.01 21.74
CA THR A 49 -8.82 -2.42 21.62
C THR A 49 -7.60 -2.52 20.72
N ALA A 50 -6.56 -3.22 21.15
CA ALA A 50 -5.31 -3.33 20.40
C ALA A 50 -4.72 -4.73 20.50
N GLN A 51 -3.95 -5.13 19.48
CA GLN A 51 -3.17 -6.36 19.52
C GLN A 51 -2.04 -6.22 20.56
N GLN A 52 -1.69 -7.32 21.23
CA GLN A 52 -0.54 -7.43 22.12
C GLN A 52 0.06 -8.84 21.99
N GLY A 53 1.39 -8.95 22.15
CA GLY A 53 2.11 -10.21 22.04
C GLY A 53 2.65 -10.46 20.63
N ALA A 54 3.07 -11.68 20.35
CA ALA A 54 3.60 -12.07 19.04
C ALA A 54 3.31 -13.55 18.79
N ASP A 55 3.20 -13.92 17.51
CA ASP A 55 3.00 -15.31 17.09
C ASP A 55 1.79 -15.94 17.84
N TYR A 56 1.92 -17.17 18.36
CA TYR A 56 0.86 -17.85 19.13
C TYR A 56 0.50 -17.20 20.48
N ASP A 57 1.34 -16.30 21.01
CA ASP A 57 1.04 -15.55 22.23
C ASP A 57 0.27 -14.24 21.95
N SER A 58 -0.05 -13.97 20.68
CA SER A 58 -0.82 -12.79 20.26
C SER A 58 -2.26 -12.82 20.76
N HIS A 59 -2.73 -11.71 21.32
CA HIS A 59 -4.07 -11.53 21.90
C HIS A 59 -4.53 -10.07 21.81
N ALA A 60 -5.81 -9.80 22.03
CA ALA A 60 -6.33 -8.44 22.13
C ALA A 60 -6.43 -7.99 23.59
N ILE A 61 -5.94 -6.78 23.85
CA ILE A 61 -6.17 -6.05 25.10
C ILE A 61 -7.18 -4.93 24.88
N GLN A 62 -7.91 -4.56 25.94
CA GLN A 62 -8.88 -3.45 25.90
C GLN A 62 -8.81 -2.59 27.16
N TYR A 63 -9.02 -1.28 27.00
CA TYR A 63 -9.07 -0.29 28.08
C TYR A 63 -9.92 0.93 27.70
N GLU A 64 -10.43 1.63 28.71
CA GLU A 64 -11.13 2.92 28.53
C GLU A 64 -10.12 4.06 28.37
N ILE A 65 -10.45 5.06 27.55
CA ILE A 65 -9.62 6.27 27.36
C ILE A 65 -10.43 7.55 27.50
N ASP A 66 -9.75 8.64 27.86
CA ASP A 66 -10.20 9.99 27.57
C ASP A 66 -9.81 10.32 26.12
N ILE A 67 -10.80 10.44 25.24
CA ILE A 67 -10.59 10.70 23.81
C ILE A 67 -10.09 12.11 23.50
N ALA A 68 -10.11 13.04 24.47
CA ALA A 68 -9.55 14.37 24.28
C ALA A 68 -8.03 14.40 24.53
N THR A 69 -7.54 13.52 25.43
CA THR A 69 -6.15 13.54 25.90
C THR A 69 -5.35 12.29 25.50
N GLY A 70 -6.03 11.19 25.19
CA GLY A 70 -5.41 9.88 24.99
C GLY A 70 -5.03 9.15 26.28
N GLU A 71 -5.30 9.74 27.45
CA GLU A 71 -5.02 9.12 28.75
C GLU A 71 -5.90 7.89 28.96
N ALA A 72 -5.30 6.79 29.42
CA ALA A 72 -6.04 5.61 29.82
C ALA A 72 -6.78 5.87 31.14
N LEU A 73 -8.08 5.56 31.15
CA LEU A 73 -8.96 5.66 32.31
C LEU A 73 -9.07 4.34 33.08
N SER A 74 -8.56 3.25 32.51
CA SER A 74 -8.47 1.93 33.12
C SER A 74 -7.17 1.22 32.76
N GLU A 75 -6.75 0.24 33.56
CA GLU A 75 -5.70 -0.69 33.15
C GLU A 75 -6.16 -1.57 31.98
N PRO A 76 -5.26 -1.98 31.07
CA PRO A 76 -5.58 -2.88 29.97
C PRO A 76 -5.91 -4.29 30.47
N GLN A 77 -6.98 -4.87 29.93
CA GLN A 77 -7.40 -6.24 30.21
C GLN A 77 -7.28 -7.09 28.94
N VAL A 78 -6.80 -8.32 29.08
CA VAL A 78 -6.86 -9.30 27.98
C VAL A 78 -8.32 -9.72 27.81
N VAL A 79 -8.90 -9.43 26.65
CA VAL A 79 -10.31 -9.70 26.37
C VAL A 79 -10.51 -10.78 25.32
N TRP A 80 -9.50 -11.07 24.51
CA TRP A 80 -9.63 -11.99 23.38
C TRP A 80 -8.32 -12.70 23.05
N HIS A 81 -8.33 -14.04 23.02
CA HIS A 81 -7.19 -14.86 22.62
C HIS A 81 -7.30 -15.39 21.18
N GLY A 82 -8.38 -15.06 20.46
CA GLY A 82 -8.64 -15.58 19.13
C GLY A 82 -9.04 -17.07 19.13
N ASP A 83 -8.61 -17.79 18.10
CA ASP A 83 -8.95 -19.20 17.87
C ASP A 83 -7.78 -20.18 18.12
N GLY A 84 -6.70 -19.70 18.73
CA GLY A 84 -5.47 -20.47 18.97
C GLY A 84 -4.49 -20.50 17.81
N GLY A 85 -4.76 -19.79 16.71
CA GLY A 85 -3.77 -19.52 15.66
C GLY A 85 -2.80 -18.39 16.02
N PRO A 86 -1.69 -18.26 15.27
CA PRO A 86 -0.72 -17.20 15.49
C PRO A 86 -1.27 -15.85 15.02
N TRP A 87 -0.72 -14.76 15.54
CA TRP A 87 -1.03 -13.39 15.12
C TRP A 87 -2.54 -13.09 15.13
N THR A 88 -3.18 -13.30 16.28
CA THR A 88 -4.49 -12.67 16.56
C THR A 88 -4.30 -11.16 16.56
N GLU A 89 -4.80 -10.48 15.53
CA GLU A 89 -4.51 -9.07 15.20
C GLU A 89 -5.74 -8.35 14.62
N GLY A 90 -5.63 -7.07 14.25
CA GLY A 90 -6.76 -6.30 13.71
C GLY A 90 -8.05 -6.32 14.56
N PRO A 91 -8.01 -6.17 15.91
CA PRO A 91 -9.22 -6.33 16.71
C PRO A 91 -10.17 -5.14 16.60
N HIS A 92 -11.45 -5.41 16.35
CA HIS A 92 -12.52 -4.42 16.32
C HIS A 92 -13.65 -4.84 17.28
N LEU A 93 -14.08 -3.90 18.14
CA LEU A 93 -15.24 -4.06 19.00
C LEU A 93 -16.45 -3.37 18.36
N TYR A 94 -17.56 -4.10 18.25
CA TYR A 94 -18.84 -3.57 17.79
C TYR A 94 -19.92 -3.82 18.81
N LYS A 95 -21.01 -3.05 18.74
CA LYS A 95 -22.24 -3.33 19.47
C LYS A 95 -23.40 -3.42 18.48
N ILE A 96 -23.91 -4.64 18.29
CA ILE A 96 -24.92 -4.95 17.28
C ILE A 96 -26.10 -5.60 17.99
N ASN A 97 -27.29 -5.00 17.88
CA ASN A 97 -28.52 -5.49 18.50
C ASN A 97 -28.39 -5.78 20.01
N GLY A 98 -27.62 -4.95 20.73
CA GLY A 98 -27.43 -5.05 22.17
C GLY A 98 -26.37 -6.06 22.64
N LEU A 99 -25.66 -6.72 21.71
CA LEU A 99 -24.53 -7.59 22.02
C LEU A 99 -23.22 -6.96 21.54
N TYR A 100 -22.15 -7.19 22.29
CA TYR A 100 -20.80 -6.79 21.90
C TYR A 100 -20.19 -7.90 21.04
N TYR A 101 -19.57 -7.53 19.92
CA TYR A 101 -18.84 -8.44 19.04
C TYR A 101 -17.37 -8.06 19.00
N MET A 102 -16.50 -9.03 19.26
CA MET A 102 -15.05 -8.90 19.08
C MET A 102 -14.68 -9.62 17.78
N MET A 103 -14.31 -8.86 16.76
CA MET A 103 -13.82 -9.36 15.49
C MET A 103 -12.31 -9.16 15.40
N SER A 104 -11.58 -10.09 14.79
CA SER A 104 -10.12 -9.99 14.63
C SER A 104 -9.64 -10.90 13.51
N ALA A 105 -8.48 -10.58 12.93
CA ALA A 105 -7.74 -11.49 12.06
C ALA A 105 -6.93 -12.54 12.86
N SER A 106 -6.61 -13.67 12.23
CA SER A 106 -5.68 -14.68 12.75
C SER A 106 -4.96 -15.43 11.62
N GLY A 107 -3.82 -16.06 11.92
CA GLY A 107 -3.00 -16.82 10.97
C GLY A 107 -1.88 -16.01 10.31
N GLY A 108 -1.74 -14.73 10.67
CA GLY A 108 -0.91 -13.75 9.98
C GLY A 108 -1.49 -13.37 8.61
N THR A 109 -0.82 -12.49 7.87
CA THR A 109 -1.34 -11.90 6.63
C THR A 109 -1.07 -12.70 5.34
N ALA A 110 -0.83 -14.02 5.45
CA ALA A 110 -0.45 -14.90 4.33
C ALA A 110 -1.45 -16.06 4.14
N LYS A 111 -0.96 -17.24 3.72
CA LYS A 111 -1.84 -18.38 3.36
C LYS A 111 -2.86 -18.75 4.41
N GLU A 112 -2.51 -18.68 5.70
CA GLU A 112 -3.38 -19.09 6.81
C GLU A 112 -4.33 -17.98 7.31
N HIS A 113 -4.32 -16.81 6.65
CA HIS A 113 -5.11 -15.64 7.04
C HIS A 113 -6.61 -15.94 7.02
N ARG A 114 -7.29 -15.44 8.05
CA ARG A 114 -8.73 -15.57 8.23
C ARG A 114 -9.27 -14.54 9.21
N GLU A 115 -10.54 -14.23 9.07
CA GLU A 115 -11.29 -13.40 10.01
C GLU A 115 -12.10 -14.28 10.97
N ILE A 116 -12.03 -13.96 12.27
CA ILE A 116 -12.74 -14.67 13.33
C ILE A 116 -13.57 -13.70 14.17
N ILE A 117 -14.57 -14.22 14.89
CA ILE A 117 -15.45 -13.39 15.71
C ILE A 117 -15.90 -14.10 16.99
N GLY A 118 -16.18 -13.32 18.03
CA GLY A 118 -16.90 -13.74 19.21
C GLY A 118 -17.89 -12.68 19.68
N ARG A 119 -18.82 -13.05 20.57
CA ARG A 119 -19.83 -12.13 21.12
C ARG A 119 -19.98 -12.23 22.63
N SER A 120 -20.42 -11.16 23.27
CA SER A 120 -20.66 -11.08 24.70
C SER A 120 -21.81 -10.12 25.04
N ASP A 121 -22.38 -10.26 26.23
CA ASP A 121 -23.30 -9.27 26.81
C ASP A 121 -22.56 -8.09 27.46
N ARG A 122 -21.21 -8.13 27.49
CA ARG A 122 -20.35 -7.13 28.13
C ARG A 122 -19.20 -6.72 27.21
N PRO A 123 -18.74 -5.46 27.26
CA PRO A 123 -17.65 -4.99 26.41
C PRO A 123 -16.31 -5.67 26.72
N TYR A 124 -16.10 -6.16 27.95
CA TYR A 124 -14.90 -6.88 28.38
C TYR A 124 -15.04 -8.40 28.31
N GLY A 125 -16.12 -8.92 27.73
CA GLY A 125 -16.37 -10.35 27.68
C GLY A 125 -16.87 -10.96 29.00
N PRO A 126 -16.73 -12.30 29.17
CA PRO A 126 -16.08 -13.20 28.24
C PRO A 126 -16.82 -13.29 26.89
N PHE A 127 -16.06 -13.38 25.80
CA PHE A 127 -16.61 -13.53 24.46
C PHE A 127 -16.77 -15.02 24.12
N GLU A 128 -17.99 -15.43 23.80
CA GLU A 128 -18.27 -16.72 23.18
C GLU A 128 -17.77 -16.65 21.73
N ARG A 129 -16.83 -17.54 21.34
CA ARG A 129 -16.27 -17.56 19.97
C ARG A 129 -17.17 -18.33 19.02
N TYR A 130 -17.39 -17.81 17.81
CA TYR A 130 -17.96 -18.59 16.72
C TYR A 130 -16.93 -19.63 16.23
N PRO A 131 -17.26 -20.94 16.14
CA PRO A 131 -16.27 -21.99 15.93
C PRO A 131 -15.45 -21.86 14.64
N ASP A 132 -16.08 -21.40 13.56
CA ASP A 132 -15.48 -21.30 12.23
C ASP A 132 -15.07 -19.85 11.90
N PRO A 133 -14.15 -19.64 10.95
CA PRO A 133 -13.88 -18.29 10.44
C PRO A 133 -15.08 -17.71 9.69
N ILE A 134 -15.26 -16.39 9.77
CA ILE A 134 -16.32 -15.67 9.06
C ILE A 134 -15.88 -15.20 7.67
N LEU A 135 -14.57 -15.28 7.37
CA LEU A 135 -13.94 -15.01 6.07
C LEU A 135 -12.60 -15.75 5.98
N THR A 136 -12.39 -16.58 4.95
CA THR A 136 -11.05 -17.11 4.62
C THR A 136 -11.04 -17.83 3.28
N HIS A 137 -9.89 -17.82 2.59
CA HIS A 137 -9.62 -18.66 1.42
C HIS A 137 -8.47 -19.66 1.63
N ARG A 138 -7.96 -19.85 2.86
CA ARG A 138 -6.74 -20.64 3.15
C ARG A 138 -6.74 -22.11 2.66
N HIS A 139 -7.90 -22.64 2.30
CA HIS A 139 -8.07 -24.01 1.80
C HIS A 139 -8.66 -24.08 0.38
N LEU A 140 -8.71 -22.94 -0.32
CA LEU A 140 -9.28 -22.82 -1.66
C LEU A 140 -8.19 -22.50 -2.68
N ASP A 141 -8.31 -23.11 -3.86
CA ASP A 141 -7.57 -22.68 -5.04
C ASP A 141 -8.38 -21.56 -5.73
N HIS A 142 -8.07 -20.32 -5.36
CA HIS A 142 -8.82 -19.13 -5.75
C HIS A 142 -7.85 -17.98 -6.12
N PRO A 143 -8.14 -17.16 -7.15
CA PRO A 143 -7.24 -16.08 -7.59
C PRO A 143 -7.05 -14.98 -6.54
N ILE A 144 -8.03 -14.79 -5.65
CA ILE A 144 -7.91 -13.92 -4.46
C ILE A 144 -7.54 -14.80 -3.27
N GLN A 145 -6.47 -14.47 -2.57
CA GLN A 145 -5.95 -15.19 -1.40
C GLN A 145 -5.71 -14.24 -0.21
N TYR A 146 -5.36 -14.83 0.93
CA TYR A 146 -4.90 -14.13 2.14
C TYR A 146 -5.96 -13.16 2.71
N LEU A 147 -7.22 -13.56 2.67
CA LEU A 147 -8.35 -12.75 3.13
C LEU A 147 -8.38 -12.61 4.67
N GLY A 148 -8.60 -11.39 5.15
CA GLY A 148 -8.78 -11.08 6.57
C GLY A 148 -8.58 -9.58 6.84
N HIS A 149 -8.36 -9.23 8.11
CA HIS A 149 -8.20 -7.86 8.58
C HIS A 149 -9.42 -7.01 8.17
N ALA A 150 -10.60 -7.52 8.50
CA ALA A 150 -11.87 -6.94 8.09
C ALA A 150 -12.33 -5.80 9.02
N ASP A 151 -13.15 -4.91 8.49
CA ASP A 151 -13.87 -3.89 9.23
C ASP A 151 -15.33 -3.84 8.72
N LEU A 152 -16.29 -3.76 9.65
CA LEU A 152 -17.72 -3.82 9.35
C LEU A 152 -18.33 -2.42 9.26
N VAL A 153 -19.22 -2.24 8.30
CA VAL A 153 -19.98 -1.00 8.15
C VAL A 153 -21.45 -1.30 7.84
N GLU A 154 -22.34 -0.61 8.53
CA GLU A 154 -23.77 -0.56 8.21
C GLU A 154 -24.04 0.60 7.27
N ASP A 155 -24.72 0.36 6.15
CA ASP A 155 -25.15 1.42 5.24
C ASP A 155 -26.46 2.06 5.70
N HIS A 156 -26.92 3.09 4.97
CA HIS A 156 -28.11 3.84 5.34
C HIS A 156 -29.44 3.05 5.19
N ASN A 157 -29.42 1.88 4.57
CA ASN A 157 -30.57 0.98 4.46
C ASN A 157 -30.60 -0.06 5.59
N GLY A 158 -29.58 -0.06 6.46
CA GLY A 158 -29.38 -1.07 7.51
C GLY A 158 -28.73 -2.35 6.99
N ASP A 159 -28.19 -2.32 5.76
CA ASP A 159 -27.46 -3.45 5.20
C ASP A 159 -26.00 -3.40 5.66
N TRP A 160 -25.51 -4.53 6.16
CA TRP A 160 -24.13 -4.67 6.61
C TRP A 160 -23.19 -5.08 5.47
N TRP A 161 -22.01 -4.49 5.47
CA TRP A 161 -20.91 -4.72 4.55
C TRP A 161 -19.61 -4.90 5.33
N ALA A 162 -18.63 -5.54 4.71
CA ALA A 162 -17.28 -5.62 5.22
C ALA A 162 -16.28 -5.16 4.16
N VAL A 163 -15.35 -4.31 4.57
CA VAL A 163 -14.10 -4.08 3.84
C VAL A 163 -13.02 -4.97 4.46
N PHE A 164 -12.15 -5.52 3.64
CA PHE A 164 -11.07 -6.40 4.11
C PHE A 164 -9.93 -6.41 3.10
N LEU A 165 -8.77 -6.89 3.52
CA LEU A 165 -7.64 -7.05 2.63
C LEU A 165 -7.64 -8.41 1.94
N GLY A 166 -7.00 -8.48 0.79
CA GLY A 166 -6.68 -9.72 0.08
C GLY A 166 -5.55 -9.51 -0.92
N VAL A 167 -5.10 -10.57 -1.57
CA VAL A 167 -4.05 -10.52 -2.60
C VAL A 167 -4.52 -11.25 -3.84
N ARG A 168 -4.45 -10.61 -5.01
CA ARG A 168 -4.61 -11.29 -6.30
C ARG A 168 -3.31 -11.96 -6.71
N LEU A 169 -3.23 -13.27 -6.55
CA LEU A 169 -2.05 -14.05 -6.94
C LEU A 169 -2.08 -14.37 -8.43
N THR A 170 -0.90 -14.31 -9.06
CA THR A 170 -0.65 -14.88 -10.38
C THR A 170 -0.74 -16.41 -10.33
N ALA A 171 -0.77 -17.06 -11.50
CA ALA A 171 -0.72 -18.52 -11.57
C ALA A 171 0.55 -19.12 -10.93
N ASP A 172 1.61 -18.32 -10.82
CA ASP A 172 2.90 -18.68 -10.21
C ASP A 172 2.95 -18.34 -8.69
N GLY A 173 1.85 -17.85 -8.11
CA GLY A 173 1.68 -17.70 -6.66
C GLY A 173 2.31 -16.45 -6.04
N TYR A 174 2.43 -15.35 -6.79
CA TYR A 174 2.92 -14.06 -6.27
C TYR A 174 2.03 -12.89 -6.72
N SER A 175 2.22 -11.69 -6.15
CA SER A 175 1.56 -10.48 -6.63
C SER A 175 2.46 -9.26 -6.52
N VAL A 176 2.54 -8.44 -7.58
CA VAL A 176 3.25 -7.16 -7.51
C VAL A 176 2.42 -6.04 -6.92
N LEU A 177 1.11 -6.22 -6.75
CA LEU A 177 0.20 -5.15 -6.32
C LEU A 177 0.18 -4.96 -4.80
N GLY A 178 0.72 -5.92 -4.04
CA GLY A 178 0.59 -5.98 -2.59
C GLY A 178 -0.81 -6.40 -2.16
N ARG A 179 -1.18 -6.04 -0.94
CA ARG A 179 -2.53 -6.28 -0.39
C ARG A 179 -3.48 -5.19 -0.89
N GLU A 180 -4.64 -5.61 -1.37
CA GLU A 180 -5.67 -4.77 -1.97
C GLU A 180 -6.92 -4.79 -1.10
N THR A 181 -7.76 -3.75 -1.20
CA THR A 181 -9.03 -3.66 -0.46
C THR A 181 -10.16 -4.28 -1.28
N PHE A 182 -10.92 -5.16 -0.63
CA PHE A 182 -12.11 -5.81 -1.17
C PHE A 182 -13.35 -5.39 -0.38
N LEU A 183 -14.52 -5.61 -0.98
CA LEU A 183 -15.84 -5.34 -0.40
C LEU A 183 -16.72 -6.57 -0.59
N ALA A 184 -17.41 -6.99 0.47
CA ALA A 184 -18.46 -8.00 0.39
C ALA A 184 -19.63 -7.67 1.32
N PRO A 185 -20.86 -8.10 0.99
CA PRO A 185 -21.97 -7.97 1.92
C PRO A 185 -21.78 -8.89 3.12
N VAL A 186 -22.41 -8.52 4.23
CA VAL A 186 -22.46 -9.33 5.45
C VAL A 186 -23.83 -9.96 5.57
N VAL A 187 -23.85 -11.28 5.77
CA VAL A 187 -25.06 -12.07 6.00
C VAL A 187 -25.09 -12.51 7.45
N CYS A 188 -26.20 -12.28 8.14
CA CYS A 188 -26.36 -12.67 9.53
C CYS A 188 -27.12 -13.99 9.65
N ASN A 189 -26.47 -15.03 10.18
CA ASN A 189 -27.05 -16.34 10.42
C ASN A 189 -27.05 -16.63 11.92
N GLU A 190 -28.22 -16.84 12.53
CA GLU A 190 -28.36 -17.13 13.97
C GLU A 190 -27.66 -16.09 14.89
N GLY A 191 -27.59 -14.83 14.43
CA GLY A 191 -26.91 -13.74 15.14
C GLY A 191 -25.40 -13.70 14.96
N TRP A 192 -24.84 -14.41 13.97
CA TRP A 192 -23.42 -14.35 13.59
C TRP A 192 -23.26 -13.74 12.20
N PRO A 193 -22.42 -12.69 12.06
CA PRO A 193 -22.11 -12.13 10.75
C PRO A 193 -21.15 -13.03 9.97
N HIS A 194 -21.39 -13.19 8.67
CA HIS A 194 -20.54 -13.86 7.72
C HIS A 194 -20.24 -12.93 6.55
N ILE A 195 -18.99 -12.87 6.11
CA ILE A 195 -18.54 -12.02 5.00
C ILE A 195 -18.45 -12.89 3.75
N ASP A 196 -19.44 -12.80 2.86
CA ASP A 196 -19.49 -13.61 1.66
C ASP A 196 -20.36 -12.97 0.56
N ASN A 197 -20.47 -13.64 -0.58
CA ASN A 197 -21.32 -13.27 -1.72
C ASN A 197 -22.74 -13.89 -1.65
N ASN A 198 -23.24 -14.22 -0.47
CA ASN A 198 -24.44 -15.05 -0.25
C ASN A 198 -24.30 -16.53 -0.70
N GLU A 199 -23.12 -16.97 -1.13
CA GLU A 199 -22.82 -18.35 -1.54
C GLU A 199 -21.61 -18.93 -0.77
N GLY A 200 -21.16 -18.26 0.29
CA GLY A 200 -20.05 -18.71 1.14
C GLY A 200 -18.65 -18.40 0.60
N LEU A 201 -18.50 -17.50 -0.38
CA LEU A 201 -17.22 -17.12 -0.98
C LEU A 201 -17.11 -15.62 -1.27
N VAL A 202 -15.88 -15.14 -1.48
CA VAL A 202 -15.62 -13.84 -2.09
C VAL A 202 -15.00 -14.07 -3.46
N SER A 203 -15.39 -13.30 -4.48
CA SER A 203 -14.93 -13.47 -5.86
C SER A 203 -14.60 -12.13 -6.50
N LEU A 204 -13.87 -12.16 -7.62
CA LEU A 204 -13.58 -10.94 -8.40
C LEU A 204 -14.87 -10.32 -8.97
N ASP A 205 -15.78 -11.17 -9.44
CA ASP A 205 -17.14 -10.79 -9.83
C ASP A 205 -18.11 -11.20 -8.71
N MET A 206 -18.51 -10.22 -7.91
CA MET A 206 -19.41 -10.43 -6.77
C MET A 206 -20.86 -10.46 -7.24
N LYS A 207 -21.43 -11.66 -7.34
CA LYS A 207 -22.86 -11.86 -7.59
C LYS A 207 -23.62 -11.74 -6.28
N VAL A 208 -24.15 -10.55 -6.03
CA VAL A 208 -24.79 -10.20 -4.76
C VAL A 208 -26.26 -9.85 -4.98
N GLN A 209 -27.10 -10.16 -3.99
CA GLN A 209 -28.52 -9.78 -4.03
C GLN A 209 -28.73 -8.28 -3.79
N ARG A 210 -27.82 -7.66 -3.03
CA ARG A 210 -27.83 -6.24 -2.66
C ARG A 210 -26.62 -5.56 -3.28
N LEU A 211 -26.83 -4.44 -3.95
CA LEU A 211 -25.74 -3.62 -4.50
C LEU A 211 -25.40 -2.49 -3.52
N PRO A 212 -24.14 -2.04 -3.49
CA PRO A 212 -23.81 -0.82 -2.78
C PRO A 212 -24.53 0.36 -3.43
N VAL A 213 -24.79 1.39 -2.61
CA VAL A 213 -25.52 2.61 -2.97
C VAL A 213 -24.94 3.32 -4.18
N ALA A 214 -23.62 3.27 -4.33
CA ALA A 214 -22.89 3.80 -5.47
C ALA A 214 -21.93 2.73 -5.98
N SER A 215 -22.10 2.35 -7.25
CA SER A 215 -21.11 1.55 -7.97
C SER A 215 -20.33 2.48 -8.90
N PRO A 216 -18.99 2.45 -8.87
CA PRO A 216 -18.19 3.13 -9.88
C PRO A 216 -18.57 2.61 -11.27
N SER A 217 -18.85 3.51 -12.22
CA SER A 217 -18.99 3.11 -13.62
C SER A 217 -17.61 2.84 -14.20
N LEU A 218 -17.36 1.61 -14.68
CA LEU A 218 -16.19 1.34 -15.50
C LEU A 218 -16.41 1.97 -16.90
N PRO A 219 -15.40 2.64 -17.49
CA PRO A 219 -15.49 3.07 -18.87
C PRO A 219 -15.62 1.84 -19.79
N GLU A 220 -16.65 1.80 -20.64
CA GLU A 220 -16.72 0.86 -21.76
C GLU A 220 -15.77 1.34 -22.86
N SER A 221 -14.54 0.83 -22.91
CA SER A 221 -13.66 1.05 -24.07
C SER A 221 -12.72 -0.12 -24.33
N ASP A 222 -12.60 -0.50 -25.60
CA ASP A 222 -11.62 -1.47 -26.12
C ASP A 222 -10.25 -0.84 -26.44
N THR A 223 -10.04 0.45 -26.10
CA THR A 223 -8.76 1.15 -26.26
C THR A 223 -8.02 1.25 -24.93
N ALA A 224 -6.70 1.40 -24.97
CA ALA A 224 -5.89 1.67 -23.78
C ALA A 224 -6.54 2.78 -22.94
N ILE A 225 -6.82 2.49 -21.67
CA ILE A 225 -7.50 3.43 -20.78
C ILE A 225 -6.40 4.20 -20.06
N ILE A 226 -6.35 5.52 -20.27
CA ILE A 226 -5.49 6.40 -19.47
C ILE A 226 -6.10 6.44 -18.06
N VAL A 227 -5.46 5.73 -17.13
CA VAL A 227 -5.83 5.70 -15.70
C VAL A 227 -5.54 7.05 -15.06
N GLY A 228 -4.46 7.71 -15.48
CA GLY A 228 -4.19 9.09 -15.11
C GLY A 228 -2.97 9.66 -15.80
N ARG A 229 -3.04 10.94 -16.12
CA ARG A 229 -1.95 11.72 -16.68
C ARG A 229 -1.75 12.96 -15.83
N GLU A 230 -0.52 13.17 -15.40
CA GLU A 230 -0.07 14.28 -14.58
C GLU A 230 0.81 15.17 -15.45
N GLU A 231 0.38 16.42 -15.64
CA GLU A 231 1.09 17.44 -16.45
C GLU A 231 1.94 18.37 -15.57
N PHE A 232 1.89 18.21 -14.23
CA PHE A 232 2.67 19.01 -13.28
C PHE A 232 2.45 20.52 -13.41
N ASP A 233 1.21 20.94 -13.72
CA ASP A 233 0.78 22.33 -13.91
C ASP A 233 0.14 22.94 -12.64
N GLY A 234 -0.01 22.15 -11.58
CA GLY A 234 -0.61 22.55 -10.30
C GLY A 234 0.09 21.93 -9.10
N GLU A 235 -0.68 21.64 -8.06
CA GLU A 235 -0.20 20.87 -6.90
C GLU A 235 -0.11 19.39 -7.23
N LEU A 236 0.79 18.68 -6.55
CA LEU A 236 0.95 17.25 -6.73
C LEU A 236 -0.32 16.52 -6.26
N GLY A 237 -0.93 15.71 -7.12
CA GLY A 237 -2.12 14.94 -6.75
C GLY A 237 -1.90 13.96 -5.58
N LEU A 238 -2.98 13.63 -4.86
CA LEU A 238 -2.95 12.80 -3.64
C LEU A 238 -2.44 11.35 -3.86
N GLN A 239 -2.39 10.88 -5.11
CA GLN A 239 -1.86 9.57 -5.47
C GLN A 239 -0.34 9.46 -5.35
N TRP A 240 0.37 10.59 -5.31
CA TRP A 240 1.82 10.64 -5.29
C TRP A 240 2.36 10.47 -3.88
N MET A 241 3.43 9.69 -3.77
CA MET A 241 4.06 9.32 -2.51
C MET A 241 5.57 9.52 -2.57
N PHE A 242 6.13 9.77 -1.40
CA PHE A 242 7.56 9.84 -1.17
C PHE A 242 8.02 8.65 -0.32
N VAL A 243 9.30 8.35 -0.40
CA VAL A 243 9.92 7.41 0.53
C VAL A 243 10.28 8.15 1.80
N ARG A 244 9.57 7.83 2.90
CA ARG A 244 9.71 8.50 4.22
C ARG A 244 9.38 10.00 4.11
N ASN A 245 9.98 10.82 4.97
CA ASN A 245 9.82 12.27 4.94
C ASN A 245 10.70 12.85 3.81
N PRO A 246 10.10 13.49 2.79
CA PRO A 246 10.88 14.11 1.71
C PRO A 246 11.71 15.28 2.24
N THR A 247 12.92 15.42 1.72
CA THR A 247 13.79 16.56 2.02
C THR A 247 13.23 17.82 1.35
N GLU A 248 13.17 18.94 2.07
CA GLU A 248 12.69 20.20 1.49
C GLU A 248 13.56 20.62 0.29
N GLY A 249 12.92 21.16 -0.75
CA GLY A 249 13.61 21.68 -1.94
C GLY A 249 14.11 20.63 -2.93
N VAL A 250 13.89 19.33 -2.71
CA VAL A 250 14.32 18.29 -3.67
C VAL A 250 13.28 17.92 -4.72
N CYS A 251 12.02 18.32 -4.50
CA CYS A 251 10.88 18.08 -5.37
C CYS A 251 10.11 19.39 -5.53
N MET A 252 10.10 19.96 -6.73
CA MET A 252 9.58 21.30 -6.98
C MET A 252 8.73 21.37 -8.25
N LEU A 253 7.55 21.96 -8.14
CA LEU A 253 6.62 22.23 -9.25
C LEU A 253 6.70 23.68 -9.73
N THR A 254 7.30 24.57 -8.93
CA THR A 254 7.32 26.02 -9.18
C THR A 254 8.60 26.53 -9.85
N GLU A 255 9.70 25.76 -9.85
CA GLU A 255 10.96 26.20 -10.47
C GLU A 255 10.82 26.37 -11.99
N LYS A 256 10.11 25.43 -12.62
CA LYS A 256 9.76 25.47 -14.04
C LYS A 256 8.30 25.04 -14.17
N PRO A 257 7.34 25.99 -14.31
CA PRO A 257 5.92 25.65 -14.45
C PRO A 257 5.66 24.64 -15.57
N GLY A 258 4.79 23.65 -15.31
CA GLY A 258 4.51 22.53 -16.21
C GLY A 258 5.59 21.44 -16.18
N TYR A 259 6.45 21.42 -15.17
CA TYR A 259 7.46 20.37 -14.96
C TYR A 259 7.57 20.02 -13.49
N LEU A 260 7.74 18.74 -13.21
CA LEU A 260 8.30 18.29 -11.94
C LEU A 260 9.82 18.37 -11.99
N THR A 261 10.41 19.17 -11.11
CA THR A 261 11.87 19.28 -10.97
C THR A 261 12.33 18.48 -9.75
N LEU A 262 13.23 17.53 -9.98
CA LEU A 262 13.86 16.70 -8.95
C LEU A 262 15.35 17.01 -8.84
N TYR A 263 15.82 17.22 -7.61
CA TYR A 263 17.25 17.28 -7.29
C TYR A 263 17.67 15.97 -6.62
N GLY A 264 18.62 15.28 -7.27
CA GLY A 264 19.16 14.04 -6.75
C GLY A 264 19.86 14.26 -5.40
N GLN A 265 19.49 13.47 -4.40
CA GLN A 265 20.21 13.43 -3.13
C GLN A 265 21.44 12.52 -3.22
N ALA A 266 22.28 12.52 -2.17
CA ALA A 266 23.40 11.60 -2.07
C ALA A 266 22.95 10.13 -1.98
N GLY A 267 21.78 9.86 -1.40
CA GLY A 267 21.24 8.52 -1.32
C GLY A 267 20.77 7.99 -2.69
N SER A 268 20.94 6.70 -2.93
CA SER A 268 20.44 5.97 -4.10
C SER A 268 19.12 5.25 -3.80
N LEU A 269 18.54 4.59 -4.81
CA LEU A 269 17.38 3.73 -4.61
C LEU A 269 17.67 2.54 -3.67
N ASP A 270 18.94 2.16 -3.51
CA ASP A 270 19.38 1.06 -2.64
C ASP A 270 19.40 1.46 -1.15
N ASP A 271 19.11 2.73 -0.82
CA ASP A 271 19.18 3.23 0.54
C ASP A 271 17.84 3.15 1.30
N ILE A 272 17.93 2.78 2.58
CA ILE A 272 16.86 2.89 3.59
C ILE A 272 16.74 4.37 4.09
N GLY A 273 17.35 5.34 3.40
CA GLY A 273 17.42 6.74 3.81
C GLY A 273 16.35 7.65 3.21
N GLN A 274 16.59 8.96 3.31
CA GLN A 274 15.90 9.95 2.49
C GLN A 274 16.48 9.89 1.08
N ILE A 275 15.61 9.69 0.10
CA ILE A 275 15.96 9.58 -1.31
C ILE A 275 15.05 10.50 -2.11
N THR A 276 15.50 10.95 -3.28
CA THR A 276 14.63 11.73 -4.17
C THR A 276 13.86 10.78 -5.09
N PHE A 277 12.69 10.38 -4.62
CA PHE A 277 11.75 9.52 -5.33
C PHE A 277 10.33 10.03 -5.11
N VAL A 278 9.55 10.11 -6.17
CA VAL A 278 8.12 10.45 -6.15
C VAL A 278 7.37 9.53 -7.09
N GLY A 279 6.49 8.71 -6.53
CA GLY A 279 5.85 7.63 -7.27
C GLY A 279 4.41 7.40 -6.87
N ARG A 280 3.70 6.60 -7.65
CA ARG A 280 2.34 6.17 -7.38
C ARG A 280 2.24 4.65 -7.40
N ARG A 281 1.26 4.10 -6.66
CA ARG A 281 1.01 2.65 -6.60
C ARG A 281 0.70 2.11 -7.99
N GLN A 282 1.26 0.96 -8.32
CA GLN A 282 0.77 0.16 -9.45
C GLN A 282 -0.56 -0.50 -9.04
N GLN A 283 -1.61 -0.32 -9.83
CA GLN A 283 -2.98 -0.77 -9.51
C GLN A 283 -3.50 -1.85 -10.48
N HIS A 284 -2.72 -2.19 -11.50
CA HIS A 284 -3.07 -3.13 -12.55
C HIS A 284 -1.86 -3.98 -12.93
N ILE A 285 -2.08 -5.25 -13.24
CA ILE A 285 -1.04 -6.21 -13.63
C ILE A 285 -0.46 -5.84 -15.00
N HIS A 286 -1.35 -5.60 -15.96
CA HIS A 286 -1.01 -5.11 -17.28
C HIS A 286 -1.13 -3.59 -17.27
N ALA A 287 -0.01 -2.90 -17.43
CA ALA A 287 0.07 -1.45 -17.35
C ALA A 287 1.25 -0.90 -18.15
N SER A 288 1.16 0.37 -18.52
CA SER A 288 2.27 1.15 -19.05
C SER A 288 2.40 2.45 -18.27
N PHE A 289 3.64 2.75 -17.85
CA PHE A 289 4.01 3.98 -17.16
C PHE A 289 5.01 4.72 -18.03
N THR A 290 4.68 5.94 -18.42
CA THR A 290 5.46 6.74 -19.36
C THR A 290 5.73 8.12 -18.80
N THR A 291 6.90 8.68 -19.12
CA THR A 291 7.26 10.06 -18.78
C THR A 291 8.19 10.65 -19.83
N CYS A 292 8.35 11.97 -19.84
CA CYS A 292 9.38 12.64 -20.64
C CYS A 292 10.39 13.36 -19.73
N LEU A 293 11.60 12.80 -19.67
CA LEU A 293 12.72 13.32 -18.89
C LEU A 293 13.53 14.32 -19.72
N SER A 294 13.88 15.45 -19.13
CA SER A 294 14.90 16.39 -19.60
C SER A 294 16.00 16.49 -18.52
N PHE A 295 17.20 15.96 -18.81
CA PHE A 295 18.28 15.88 -17.83
C PHE A 295 19.66 15.95 -18.49
N MET A 296 20.49 16.86 -18.00
CA MET A 296 21.90 17.02 -18.40
C MET A 296 22.78 16.90 -17.17
N PRO A 297 23.20 15.68 -16.79
CA PRO A 297 24.08 15.53 -15.65
C PRO A 297 25.47 16.11 -15.97
N THR A 298 26.09 16.73 -14.99
CA THR A 298 27.38 17.42 -15.11
C THR A 298 28.50 16.72 -14.35
N ALA A 299 28.16 15.93 -13.31
CA ALA A 299 29.12 15.16 -12.51
C ALA A 299 28.90 13.65 -12.66
N ASP A 300 29.98 12.87 -12.73
CA ASP A 300 29.90 11.41 -12.77
C ASP A 300 29.15 10.88 -11.52
N GLY A 301 28.22 9.95 -11.72
CA GLY A 301 27.35 9.42 -10.67
C GLY A 301 25.96 10.07 -10.62
N GLU A 302 25.77 11.26 -11.19
CA GLU A 302 24.45 11.86 -11.35
C GLU A 302 23.57 11.01 -12.29
N GLU A 303 22.36 10.70 -11.83
CA GLU A 303 21.42 9.79 -12.48
C GLU A 303 19.97 10.24 -12.20
N ALA A 304 19.10 10.16 -13.21
CA ALA A 304 17.68 10.39 -13.05
C ALA A 304 16.87 9.60 -14.08
N GLY A 305 15.63 9.23 -13.72
CA GLY A 305 14.83 8.36 -14.57
C GLY A 305 13.48 7.96 -14.00
N LEU A 306 12.98 6.87 -14.57
CA LEU A 306 11.75 6.19 -14.20
C LEU A 306 12.11 4.86 -13.53
N CYS A 307 11.43 4.53 -12.43
CA CYS A 307 11.73 3.36 -11.62
C CYS A 307 10.45 2.64 -11.21
N VAL A 308 10.43 1.31 -11.29
CA VAL A 308 9.50 0.46 -10.54
C VAL A 308 10.22 -0.05 -9.30
N ARG A 309 9.60 0.12 -8.12
CA ARG A 309 10.22 -0.14 -6.82
C ARG A 309 9.28 -0.93 -5.92
N ARG A 310 9.79 -1.98 -5.28
CA ARG A 310 9.19 -2.59 -4.08
C ARG A 310 9.80 -1.96 -2.83
N ASP A 311 11.12 -2.04 -2.71
CA ASP A 311 11.92 -1.55 -1.59
C ASP A 311 13.37 -1.31 -2.05
N GLU A 312 14.31 -1.16 -1.11
CA GLU A 312 15.73 -0.96 -1.39
C GLU A 312 16.44 -2.16 -2.02
N ASP A 313 15.87 -3.37 -1.91
CA ASP A 313 16.51 -4.60 -2.40
C ASP A 313 15.89 -5.06 -3.73
N ALA A 314 14.82 -4.42 -4.21
CA ALA A 314 14.13 -4.78 -5.45
C ALA A 314 13.53 -3.57 -6.16
N HIS A 315 14.22 -3.14 -7.23
CA HIS A 315 13.79 -2.05 -8.09
C HIS A 315 14.45 -2.12 -9.46
N TYR A 316 13.72 -1.69 -10.50
CA TYR A 316 14.21 -1.60 -11.87
C TYR A 316 14.12 -0.16 -12.35
N GLU A 317 15.20 0.35 -12.92
CA GLU A 317 15.28 1.73 -13.36
C GLU A 317 15.79 1.87 -14.79
N ILE A 318 15.30 2.91 -15.45
CA ILE A 318 15.73 3.35 -16.78
C ILE A 318 15.86 4.87 -16.75
N GLY A 319 16.92 5.40 -17.35
CA GLY A 319 17.14 6.83 -17.34
C GLY A 319 18.45 7.27 -17.98
N ILE A 320 18.88 8.47 -17.60
CA ILE A 320 20.14 9.06 -18.03
C ILE A 320 21.07 9.15 -16.82
N LYS A 321 22.31 8.70 -16.99
CA LYS A 321 23.39 8.87 -16.00
C LYS A 321 24.64 9.48 -16.63
N ARG A 322 25.51 10.05 -15.80
CA ARG A 322 26.85 10.47 -16.20
C ARG A 322 27.88 9.43 -15.77
N LEU A 323 28.67 8.95 -16.73
CA LEU A 323 29.71 7.96 -16.49
C LEU A 323 30.98 8.29 -17.29
N LYS A 324 32.10 8.46 -16.58
CA LYS A 324 33.42 8.74 -17.17
C LYS A 324 33.39 9.93 -18.12
N GLY A 325 32.68 10.99 -17.73
CA GLY A 325 32.55 12.20 -18.52
C GLY A 325 31.68 12.04 -19.77
N ARG A 326 30.80 11.04 -19.85
CA ARG A 326 29.82 10.85 -20.94
C ARG A 326 28.40 10.67 -20.41
N ASN A 327 27.42 11.14 -21.18
CA ASN A 327 26.01 10.94 -20.87
C ASN A 327 25.58 9.60 -21.45
N VAL A 328 24.88 8.82 -20.63
CA VAL A 328 24.61 7.43 -20.91
C VAL A 328 23.15 7.14 -20.61
N LEU A 329 22.44 6.60 -21.60
CA LEU A 329 21.18 5.92 -21.40
C LEU A 329 21.46 4.54 -20.82
N PHE A 330 20.78 4.18 -19.74
CA PHE A 330 20.98 2.91 -19.08
C PHE A 330 19.65 2.29 -18.66
N ALA A 331 19.70 0.98 -18.45
CA ALA A 331 18.68 0.22 -17.74
C ALA A 331 19.37 -0.67 -16.72
N ARG A 332 18.90 -0.67 -15.48
CA ARG A 332 19.47 -1.43 -14.36
C ARG A 332 18.39 -2.19 -13.61
N LEU A 333 18.71 -3.41 -13.22
CA LEU A 333 17.86 -4.29 -12.42
C LEU A 333 18.52 -4.55 -11.08
N THR A 334 17.92 -4.13 -9.98
CA THR A 334 18.27 -4.57 -8.63
C THR A 334 17.32 -5.68 -8.21
N VAL A 335 17.87 -6.86 -7.93
CA VAL A 335 17.13 -8.05 -7.47
C VAL A 335 17.84 -8.59 -6.24
N ARG A 336 17.12 -8.61 -5.11
CA ARG A 336 17.63 -9.08 -3.82
C ARG A 336 18.90 -8.36 -3.37
N GLY A 337 18.95 -7.05 -3.61
CA GLY A 337 20.09 -6.18 -3.30
C GLY A 337 21.27 -6.29 -4.28
N GLU A 338 21.17 -7.13 -5.31
CA GLU A 338 22.19 -7.27 -6.34
C GLU A 338 21.79 -6.51 -7.60
N SER A 339 22.66 -5.59 -8.01
CA SER A 339 22.38 -4.62 -9.07
C SER A 339 23.11 -4.99 -10.36
N ASN A 340 22.37 -5.15 -11.46
CA ASN A 340 22.90 -5.52 -12.77
C ASN A 340 22.48 -4.52 -13.85
N THR A 341 23.45 -3.90 -14.52
CA THR A 341 23.18 -3.01 -15.66
C THR A 341 22.99 -3.85 -16.92
N VAL A 342 21.76 -3.87 -17.43
CA VAL A 342 21.38 -4.68 -18.60
C VAL A 342 21.48 -3.92 -19.92
N HIS A 343 21.54 -2.59 -19.87
CA HIS A 343 21.80 -1.74 -21.02
C HIS A 343 22.66 -0.55 -20.64
N GLU A 344 23.60 -0.21 -21.51
CA GLU A 344 24.41 1.00 -21.39
C GLU A 344 24.81 1.49 -22.79
N SER A 345 24.38 2.70 -23.15
CA SER A 345 24.75 3.32 -24.43
C SER A 345 24.95 4.82 -24.29
N GLU A 346 25.95 5.36 -24.97
CA GLU A 346 26.19 6.80 -25.02
C GLU A 346 25.05 7.52 -25.75
N ILE A 347 24.64 8.67 -25.23
CA ILE A 347 23.59 9.52 -25.81
C ILE A 347 24.07 10.97 -25.90
N VAL A 348 23.51 11.69 -26.87
CA VAL A 348 23.76 13.14 -27.06
C VAL A 348 22.52 13.97 -26.73
N THR A 349 21.33 13.37 -26.76
CA THR A 349 20.09 14.06 -26.39
C THR A 349 20.02 14.33 -24.89
N GLU A 350 19.43 15.46 -24.53
CA GLU A 350 19.09 15.84 -23.16
C GLU A 350 17.67 15.43 -22.78
N ARG A 351 16.83 15.08 -23.77
CA ARG A 351 15.41 14.79 -23.60
C ARG A 351 15.06 13.40 -24.14
N LEU A 352 14.41 12.59 -23.30
CA LEU A 352 14.01 11.23 -23.63
C LEU A 352 12.64 10.91 -23.04
N SER A 353 11.83 10.20 -23.82
CA SER A 353 10.65 9.52 -23.30
C SER A 353 11.08 8.17 -22.72
N LEU A 354 10.66 7.88 -21.49
CA LEU A 354 10.95 6.65 -20.77
C LEU A 354 9.67 5.90 -20.50
N ARG A 355 9.72 4.57 -20.57
CA ARG A 355 8.57 3.70 -20.35
C ARG A 355 8.93 2.45 -19.55
N ILE A 356 8.05 2.11 -18.62
CA ILE A 356 8.01 0.80 -17.97
C ILE A 356 6.66 0.15 -18.31
N GLU A 357 6.69 -0.98 -19.00
CA GLU A 357 5.50 -1.80 -19.29
C GLU A 357 5.50 -3.01 -18.35
N SER A 358 4.40 -3.23 -17.63
CA SER A 358 4.22 -4.38 -16.75
C SER A 358 3.28 -5.41 -17.37
N THR A 359 3.58 -6.67 -17.11
CA THR A 359 2.71 -7.82 -17.38
C THR A 359 2.69 -8.70 -16.14
N GLU A 360 1.92 -9.80 -16.18
CA GLU A 360 1.97 -10.82 -15.13
C GLU A 360 3.38 -11.35 -14.87
N LYS A 361 4.26 -11.37 -15.89
CA LYS A 361 5.56 -12.08 -15.82
C LYS A 361 6.78 -11.17 -15.73
N GLU A 362 6.71 -9.99 -16.34
CA GLU A 362 7.88 -9.12 -16.47
C GLU A 362 7.54 -7.65 -16.53
N TYR A 363 8.55 -6.83 -16.22
CA TYR A 363 8.63 -5.42 -16.54
C TYR A 363 9.59 -5.21 -17.70
N ARG A 364 9.17 -4.46 -18.72
CA ARG A 364 10.01 -4.05 -19.86
C ARG A 364 10.36 -2.58 -19.75
N LEU A 365 11.65 -2.28 -19.84
CA LEU A 365 12.21 -0.95 -19.76
C LEU A 365 12.49 -0.45 -21.18
N ALA A 366 11.83 0.62 -21.61
CA ALA A 366 11.95 1.13 -22.98
C ALA A 366 12.17 2.64 -23.01
N SER A 367 12.84 3.11 -24.06
CA SER A 367 13.06 4.55 -24.31
C SER A 367 12.70 4.94 -25.72
N SER A 368 12.46 6.24 -25.93
CA SER A 368 12.16 6.83 -27.24
C SER A 368 12.63 8.28 -27.30
N GLU A 369 13.23 8.68 -28.42
CA GLU A 369 13.60 10.07 -28.70
C GLU A 369 12.42 10.91 -29.23
N ASP A 370 11.47 10.27 -29.94
CA ASP A 370 10.32 10.94 -30.58
C ASP A 370 8.98 10.68 -29.86
N GLY A 371 8.98 9.81 -28.84
CA GLY A 371 7.79 9.38 -28.10
C GLY A 371 6.90 8.39 -28.86
N GLN A 372 7.28 7.99 -30.08
CA GLN A 372 6.50 7.13 -30.96
C GLN A 372 7.18 5.79 -31.22
N ASN A 373 8.48 5.82 -31.51
CA ASN A 373 9.30 4.65 -31.79
C ASN A 373 10.05 4.24 -30.52
N TRP A 374 9.65 3.11 -29.94
CA TRP A 374 10.15 2.64 -28.65
C TRP A 374 11.16 1.52 -28.82
N THR A 375 12.30 1.64 -28.13
CA THR A 375 13.33 0.59 -28.07
C THR A 375 13.36 0.01 -26.66
N VAL A 376 13.11 -1.30 -26.54
CA VAL A 376 13.26 -2.03 -25.28
C VAL A 376 14.75 -2.22 -25.01
N LEU A 377 15.20 -1.75 -23.84
CA LEU A 377 16.58 -1.79 -23.40
C LEU A 377 16.86 -2.97 -22.46
N GLY A 378 15.83 -3.42 -21.74
CA GLY A 378 15.94 -4.58 -20.87
C GLY A 378 14.58 -5.02 -20.35
N SER A 379 14.54 -6.21 -19.75
CA SER A 379 13.39 -6.67 -19.00
C SER A 379 13.82 -7.43 -17.74
N GLY A 380 12.97 -7.39 -16.72
CA GLY A 380 13.17 -8.05 -15.44
C GLY A 380 11.91 -8.77 -14.97
N SER A 381 12.06 -9.80 -14.15
CA SER A 381 10.95 -10.61 -13.65
C SER A 381 10.00 -9.78 -12.78
N ALA A 382 8.68 -9.92 -12.98
CA ALA A 382 7.70 -9.31 -12.10
C ALA A 382 7.75 -9.92 -10.70
N GLN A 383 8.04 -11.23 -10.59
CA GLN A 383 8.18 -11.92 -9.31
C GLN A 383 9.24 -11.27 -8.42
N ALA A 384 10.36 -10.84 -8.97
CA ALA A 384 11.43 -10.21 -8.18
C ALA A 384 11.04 -8.86 -7.56
N ILE A 385 9.95 -8.24 -8.04
CA ILE A 385 9.35 -7.01 -7.49
C ILE A 385 8.18 -7.33 -6.53
N SER A 386 7.76 -8.59 -6.42
CA SER A 386 6.67 -9.00 -5.52
C SER A 386 7.13 -9.14 -4.06
N PRO A 387 6.23 -9.00 -3.08
CA PRO A 387 6.51 -9.33 -1.68
C PRO A 387 6.87 -10.80 -1.46
N GLU A 388 6.38 -11.71 -2.32
CA GLU A 388 6.64 -13.15 -2.22
C GLU A 388 8.06 -13.55 -2.66
N ASP A 389 8.80 -12.68 -3.35
CA ASP A 389 10.24 -12.88 -3.60
C ASP A 389 11.06 -12.52 -2.35
N PHE A 390 10.90 -13.36 -1.32
CA PHE A 390 11.43 -13.16 0.02
C PHE A 390 12.96 -13.05 0.04
N VAL A 391 13.44 -12.00 0.71
CA VAL A 391 14.84 -11.82 1.12
C VAL A 391 14.85 -11.43 2.58
N HIS A 392 15.13 -12.37 3.50
CA HIS A 392 15.43 -12.17 4.94
C HIS A 392 14.62 -11.12 5.76
N LYS A 393 13.55 -10.54 5.23
CA LYS A 393 12.80 -9.39 5.72
C LYS A 393 11.32 -9.59 5.36
N MET A 394 10.42 -9.21 6.25
CA MET A 394 8.98 -9.15 5.96
C MET A 394 8.69 -7.92 5.07
N CYS A 395 7.85 -8.10 4.06
CA CYS A 395 7.41 -7.05 3.15
C CYS A 395 5.88 -6.93 3.19
N PHE A 396 5.37 -5.70 3.33
CA PHE A 396 3.94 -5.41 3.51
C PHE A 396 3.38 -4.47 2.44
N THR A 397 4.18 -4.16 1.40
CA THR A 397 3.90 -3.15 0.38
C THR A 397 3.91 -3.74 -1.03
N GLY A 398 3.11 -3.18 -1.94
CA GLY A 398 3.17 -3.49 -3.37
C GLY A 398 4.17 -2.59 -4.13
N ALA A 399 4.26 -2.82 -5.44
CA ALA A 399 5.08 -2.06 -6.36
C ALA A 399 4.59 -0.61 -6.50
N VAL A 400 5.54 0.32 -6.52
CA VAL A 400 5.35 1.74 -6.77
C VAL A 400 6.18 2.11 -8.00
N VAL A 401 5.56 2.78 -8.97
CA VAL A 401 6.27 3.30 -10.14
C VAL A 401 6.40 4.81 -10.00
N GLY A 402 7.61 5.31 -10.17
CA GLY A 402 7.91 6.70 -9.85
C GLY A 402 9.12 7.27 -10.57
N LEU A 403 9.20 8.59 -10.46
CA LEU A 403 10.27 9.43 -10.95
C LEU A 403 11.32 9.56 -9.87
N TYR A 404 12.59 9.53 -10.24
CA TYR A 404 13.68 9.63 -9.26
C TYR A 404 14.87 10.41 -9.80
N ALA A 405 15.69 10.88 -8.87
CA ALA A 405 17.00 11.43 -9.14
C ALA A 405 17.97 11.08 -7.99
N THR A 406 19.24 10.89 -8.29
CA THR A 406 20.30 10.65 -7.31
C THR A 406 21.63 11.16 -7.84
N GLY A 407 22.54 11.56 -6.95
CA GLY A 407 23.94 11.78 -7.29
C GLY A 407 24.88 10.69 -6.80
N ASN A 408 24.35 9.55 -6.33
CA ASN A 408 25.08 8.34 -5.95
C ASN A 408 26.33 8.62 -5.09
N GLY A 409 26.09 9.05 -3.84
CA GLY A 409 27.12 9.39 -2.86
C GLY A 409 27.41 10.89 -2.75
N GLN A 410 26.91 11.71 -3.67
CA GLN A 410 26.93 13.17 -3.59
C GLN A 410 25.57 13.74 -4.01
N ALA A 411 25.21 14.94 -3.57
CA ALA A 411 24.01 15.60 -4.08
C ALA A 411 24.21 16.00 -5.55
N SER A 412 23.19 15.80 -6.38
CA SER A 412 23.20 16.22 -7.78
C SER A 412 23.17 17.74 -7.87
N SER A 413 24.05 18.28 -8.68
CA SER A 413 24.08 19.68 -9.09
C SER A 413 23.13 19.96 -10.26
N ALA A 414 22.85 18.94 -11.08
CA ALA A 414 21.94 19.02 -12.21
C ALA A 414 20.48 18.69 -11.79
N PRO A 415 19.50 19.52 -12.17
CA PRO A 415 18.08 19.21 -11.97
C PRO A 415 17.58 18.23 -13.05
N ALA A 416 16.86 17.20 -12.62
CA ALA A 416 16.09 16.34 -13.51
C ALA A 416 14.67 16.89 -13.65
N ARG A 417 14.22 17.15 -14.89
CA ARG A 417 12.92 17.76 -15.15
C ARG A 417 12.03 16.81 -15.91
N PHE A 418 10.83 16.55 -15.38
CA PHE A 418 9.84 15.68 -15.98
C PHE A 418 8.66 16.50 -16.46
N ASP A 419 8.35 16.40 -17.75
CA ASP A 419 7.28 17.18 -18.40
C ASP A 419 5.89 16.67 -18.01
N TRP A 420 5.74 15.34 -17.94
CA TRP A 420 4.49 14.68 -17.60
C TRP A 420 4.76 13.26 -17.12
N PHE A 421 3.79 12.66 -16.44
CA PHE A 421 3.75 11.23 -16.14
C PHE A 421 2.38 10.67 -16.54
N GLU A 422 2.37 9.55 -17.24
CA GLU A 422 1.14 8.89 -17.69
C GLU A 422 1.14 7.43 -17.23
N TYR A 423 -0.02 6.99 -16.74
CA TYR A 423 -0.34 5.62 -16.41
C TYR A 423 -1.54 5.19 -17.27
N SER A 424 -1.33 4.18 -18.12
CA SER A 424 -2.37 3.54 -18.93
C SER A 424 -2.46 2.03 -18.68
N ILE A 425 -3.61 1.44 -19.00
CA ILE A 425 -3.88 -0.01 -18.97
C ILE A 425 -4.39 -0.52 -20.31
#